data_AF-A0A2P2KU33-F1
#
_entry.id   AF-A0A2P2KU33-F1
#
_cell.length_a   1.000
_cell.length_b   1.000
_cell.length_c   1.000
_cell.angle_alpha   90.00
_cell.angle_beta   90.00
_cell.angle_gamma   90.00
#
_symmetry.space_group_name_H-M   'P 1'
#
loop_
_entity.id
_entity.type
_entity.pdbx_description
1 polymer ?
#
loop_
_entity_poly.entity_id
_entity_poly.type
_entity_poly.pdbx_seq_one_letter_code
_entity_poly.pdbx_strand_id
1 'polypeptide(L)'
;MLVIEEIFDYSHFPGQAVLHRGRHRHGARATTSGHRVNLLLWCRSSVFREMKKYQKDFSGWCGECFREKKERQQLSIAAIKSELLGQEDELTT
;
A
#
# COMPACT_ATOMS: atom_id res chain seq x y z
N MET A 1 -13.24 16.30 4.90
CA MET A 1 -13.51 15.09 4.10
C MET A 1 -13.38 13.90 5.03
N LEU A 2 -14.49 13.38 5.55
CA LEU A 2 -14.47 12.18 6.40
C LEU A 2 -14.17 10.99 5.48
N VAL A 3 -12.96 10.45 5.56
CA VAL A 3 -12.66 9.16 4.94
C VAL A 3 -13.40 8.13 5.78
N ILE A 4 -14.50 7.58 5.27
CA ILE A 4 -15.13 6.40 5.86
C ILE A 4 -14.17 5.26 5.55
N GLU A 5 -13.22 5.03 6.45
CA GLU A 5 -12.38 3.84 6.37
C GLU A 5 -13.24 2.63 6.72
N GLU A 6 -13.22 1.65 5.84
CA GLU A 6 -13.86 0.36 6.07
C GLU A 6 -13.27 -0.29 7.33
N ILE A 7 -14.12 -0.61 8.31
CA ILE A 7 -13.75 -1.34 9.52
C ILE A 7 -14.20 -2.78 9.33
N PHE A 8 -13.24 -3.69 9.28
CA PHE A 8 -13.50 -5.12 9.23
C PHE A 8 -13.12 -5.75 10.57
N ASP A 9 -14.11 -6.31 11.26
CA ASP A 9 -13.90 -7.05 12.51
C ASP A 9 -13.77 -8.55 12.19
N TYR A 10 -12.65 -9.16 12.59
CA TYR A 10 -12.37 -10.59 12.38
C TYR A 10 -12.58 -11.40 13.66
N SER A 11 -13.37 -12.48 13.57
CA SER A 11 -13.57 -13.43 14.67
C SER A 11 -12.38 -14.40 14.76
N HIS A 12 -11.60 -14.26 15.84
CA HIS A 12 -10.44 -15.13 16.07
C HIS A 12 -10.85 -16.51 16.60
N PHE A 13 -10.21 -17.55 16.07
CA PHE A 13 -10.34 -18.94 16.54
C PHE A 13 -8.96 -19.51 16.93
N PRO A 14 -8.87 -20.32 18.00
CA PRO A 14 -7.62 -21.00 18.35
C PRO A 14 -7.05 -21.81 17.18
N GLY A 15 -5.73 -21.74 16.99
CA GLY A 15 -5.03 -22.40 15.89
C GLY A 15 -5.04 -21.65 14.55
N GLN A 16 -5.73 -20.50 14.47
CA GLN A 16 -5.71 -19.63 13.28
C GLN A 16 -4.83 -18.40 13.51
N ALA A 17 -4.28 -17.88 12.42
CA ALA A 17 -3.46 -16.68 12.43
C ALA A 17 -3.94 -15.69 11.37
N VAL A 18 -3.90 -14.40 11.71
CA VAL A 18 -4.12 -13.31 10.76
C VAL A 18 -2.76 -12.77 10.35
N LEU A 19 -2.47 -12.81 9.05
CA LEU A 19 -1.29 -12.17 8.49
C LEU A 19 -1.67 -10.82 7.90
N HIS A 20 -1.00 -9.77 8.34
CA HIS A 20 -1.18 -8.43 7.79
C HIS A 20 0.17 -7.77 7.51
N ARG A 21 0.15 -6.76 6.64
CA ARG A 21 1.33 -5.95 6.35
C ARG A 21 1.67 -5.08 7.56
N GLY A 22 2.94 -4.81 7.80
CA GLY A 22 3.37 -4.00 8.96
C GLY A 22 2.84 -2.55 8.97
N ARG A 23 2.45 -1.99 7.81
CA ARG A 23 1.79 -0.68 7.68
C ARG A 23 0.26 -0.75 7.62
N HIS A 24 -0.32 -1.94 7.75
CA HIS A 24 -1.78 -2.09 7.78
C HIS A 24 -2.29 -1.56 9.12
N ARG A 25 -3.21 -0.60 9.09
CA ARG A 25 -3.82 -0.09 10.32
C ARG A 25 -4.78 -1.13 10.87
N HIS A 26 -4.61 -1.51 12.12
CA HIS A 26 -5.44 -2.50 12.80
C HIS A 26 -5.51 -2.16 14.29
N GLY A 27 -6.50 -2.70 14.96
CA GLY A 27 -6.69 -2.57 16.39
C GLY A 27 -7.47 -3.77 16.92
N ALA A 28 -7.77 -3.76 18.22
CA ALA A 28 -8.59 -4.78 18.83
C ALA A 28 -9.71 -4.11 19.65
N ARG A 29 -10.91 -4.70 19.63
CA ARG A 29 -12.00 -4.29 20.52
C ARG A 29 -11.65 -4.63 21.97
N ALA A 30 -12.24 -3.87 22.90
CA ALA A 30 -12.12 -4.14 24.33
C ALA A 30 -12.68 -5.53 24.66
N THR A 31 -11.96 -6.26 25.51
CA THR A 31 -12.44 -7.55 26.02
C THR A 31 -13.53 -7.29 27.07
N THR A 32 -14.74 -7.78 26.83
CA THR A 32 -15.89 -7.60 27.74
C THR A 32 -16.05 -8.74 28.75
N SER A 33 -15.50 -9.92 28.45
CA SER A 33 -15.47 -11.09 29.34
C SER A 33 -14.33 -12.04 28.97
N GLY A 34 -13.91 -12.89 29.91
CA GLY A 34 -12.86 -13.88 29.69
C GLY A 34 -11.46 -13.28 29.44
N HIS A 35 -10.60 -14.05 28.77
CA HIS A 35 -9.22 -13.66 28.46
C HIS A 35 -8.92 -13.88 26.97
N ARG A 36 -8.20 -12.95 26.35
CA ARG A 36 -7.72 -13.05 24.96
C ARG A 36 -6.20 -13.13 24.96
N VAL A 37 -5.65 -14.26 24.53
CA VAL A 37 -4.21 -14.52 24.46
C VAL A 37 -3.83 -14.81 23.01
N ASN A 38 -2.82 -14.11 22.49
CA ASN A 38 -2.35 -14.25 21.12
C ASN A 38 -0.81 -14.37 21.10
N LEU A 39 -0.30 -15.09 20.11
CA LEU A 39 1.13 -15.05 19.74
C LEU A 39 1.31 -14.03 18.61
N LEU A 40 2.24 -13.08 18.80
CA LEU A 40 2.60 -12.11 17.77
C LEU A 40 3.97 -12.44 17.20
N LEU A 41 4.04 -12.62 15.88
CA LEU A 41 5.27 -12.89 15.13
C LEU A 41 5.54 -11.73 14.17
N TRP A 42 6.63 -10.99 14.38
CA TRP A 42 7.04 -9.92 13.50
C TRP A 42 8.14 -10.38 12.52
N CYS A 43 7.72 -10.81 11.33
CA CYS A 43 8.65 -11.23 10.29
C CYS A 43 9.25 -10.00 9.57
N ARG A 44 10.55 -9.75 9.77
CA ARG A 44 11.27 -8.63 9.14
C ARG A 44 12.49 -9.12 8.35
N SER A 45 12.46 -8.99 7.03
CA SER A 45 13.63 -9.22 6.18
C SER A 45 14.48 -7.94 6.05
N SER A 46 15.73 -7.99 6.53
CA SER A 46 16.73 -6.92 6.31
C SER A 46 17.17 -6.87 4.85
N VAL A 47 17.47 -8.03 4.27
CA VAL A 47 17.92 -8.18 2.89
C VAL A 47 16.91 -7.56 1.92
N PHE A 48 15.62 -7.88 2.07
CA PHE A 48 14.60 -7.28 1.21
C PHE A 48 14.55 -5.75 1.32
N ARG A 49 14.66 -5.22 2.53
CA ARG A 49 14.61 -3.77 2.77
C ARG A 49 15.81 -3.05 2.16
N GLU A 50 16.97 -3.70 2.14
CA GLU A 50 18.15 -3.19 1.44
C GLU A 50 17.96 -3.28 -0.08
N MET A 51 17.55 -4.44 -0.60
CA MET A 51 17.31 -4.63 -2.04
C MET A 51 16.31 -3.62 -2.60
N LYS A 52 15.26 -3.27 -1.85
CA LYS A 52 14.26 -2.28 -2.26
C LYS A 52 14.84 -0.89 -2.53
N LYS A 53 16.02 -0.54 -2.00
CA LYS A 53 16.66 0.74 -2.33
C LYS A 53 17.07 0.81 -3.81
N TYR A 54 17.46 -0.33 -4.37
CA TYR A 54 18.01 -0.43 -5.72
C TYR A 54 17.02 -1.04 -6.72
N GLN A 55 16.14 -1.95 -6.26
CA GLN A 55 15.14 -2.61 -7.09
C GLN A 55 13.73 -2.18 -6.68
N LYS A 56 13.05 -1.46 -7.58
CA LYS A 56 11.75 -0.81 -7.31
C LYS A 56 10.57 -1.46 -8.03
N ASP A 57 10.79 -2.53 -8.78
CA ASP A 57 9.75 -3.15 -9.63
C ASP A 57 8.81 -4.11 -8.89
N PHE A 58 8.87 -4.14 -7.56
CA PHE A 58 8.04 -4.98 -6.70
C PHE A 58 6.60 -4.46 -6.51
N SER A 59 6.01 -3.79 -7.51
CA SER A 59 4.73 -3.09 -7.37
C SER A 59 3.55 -4.00 -7.02
N GLY A 60 3.64 -5.30 -7.30
CA GLY A 60 2.58 -6.27 -6.97
C GLY A 60 2.37 -6.50 -5.47
N TRP A 61 3.38 -6.25 -4.63
CA TRP A 61 3.31 -6.55 -3.19
C TRP A 61 3.90 -5.45 -2.30
N CYS A 62 4.87 -4.68 -2.80
CA CYS A 62 5.43 -3.55 -2.08
C CYS A 62 4.63 -2.27 -2.38
N GLY A 63 3.84 -1.83 -1.40
CA GLY A 63 2.96 -0.67 -1.56
C GLY A 63 3.69 0.66 -1.79
N GLU A 64 4.94 0.80 -1.35
CA GLU A 64 5.72 2.00 -1.67
C GLU A 64 6.20 1.98 -3.12
N CYS A 65 6.74 0.85 -3.59
CA CYS A 65 7.09 0.64 -5.00
C CYS A 65 5.88 0.86 -5.92
N PHE A 66 4.70 0.38 -5.50
CA PHE A 66 3.45 0.61 -6.21
C PHE A 66 3.11 2.10 -6.33
N ARG A 67 3.18 2.86 -5.23
CA ARG A 67 2.91 4.31 -5.24
C ARG A 67 3.90 5.06 -6.12
N GLU A 68 5.20 4.82 -5.94
CA GLU A 68 6.25 5.45 -6.75
C GLU A 68 6.04 5.14 -8.25
N LYS A 69 5.69 3.89 -8.60
CA LYS A 69 5.39 3.51 -9.98
C LYS A 69 4.17 4.27 -10.52
N LYS A 70 3.09 4.37 -9.74
CA LYS A 70 1.87 5.09 -10.12
C LYS A 70 2.14 6.59 -10.32
N GLU A 71 2.90 7.20 -9.42
CA GLU A 71 3.32 8.61 -9.54
C GLU A 71 4.15 8.84 -10.80
N ARG A 72 5.14 7.98 -11.09
CA ARG A 72 5.91 8.05 -12.34
C ARG A 72 5.02 7.94 -13.58
N GLN A 73 4.05 7.02 -13.58
CA GLN A 73 3.10 6.88 -14.70
C GLN A 73 2.26 8.15 -14.88
N GLN A 74 1.76 8.73 -13.79
CA GLN A 74 0.97 9.97 -13.84
C GLN A 74 1.78 11.14 -14.39
N LEU A 75 3.04 11.29 -13.96
CA LEU A 75 3.94 12.32 -14.48
C LEU A 75 4.23 12.12 -15.97
N SER A 76 4.50 10.89 -16.40
CA SER A 76 4.73 10.58 -17.82
C SER A 76 3.49 10.86 -18.68
N ILE A 77 2.30 10.48 -18.22
CA ILE A 77 1.04 10.79 -18.91
C ILE A 77 0.83 12.30 -19.00
N ALA A 78 1.09 13.04 -17.93
CA ALA A 78 0.94 14.50 -17.91
C ALA A 78 1.89 15.18 -18.91
N ALA A 79 3.15 14.73 -18.98
CA ALA A 79 4.15 15.25 -19.91
C ALA A 79 3.73 15.00 -21.38
N ILE A 80 3.37 13.76 -21.72
CA ILE A 80 2.93 13.40 -23.08
C ILE A 80 1.67 14.19 -23.46
N LYS A 81 0.71 14.34 -22.54
CA LYS A 81 -0.49 15.14 -22.79
C LYS A 81 -0.16 16.60 -23.08
N SER A 82 0.81 17.18 -22.38
CA SER A 82 1.24 18.56 -22.62
C SER A 82 1.92 18.74 -23.97
N GLU A 83 2.74 17.78 -24.40
CA GLU A 83 3.39 17.79 -25.72
C GLU A 83 2.36 17.68 -26.85
N LEU A 84 1.40 16.76 -26.73
CA LEU A 84 0.34 16.61 -27.73
C LEU A 84 -0.53 17.85 -27.88
N LEU A 85 -0.92 18.49 -26.77
CA LEU A 85 -1.70 19.73 -26.80
C LEU A 85 -0.90 20.92 -27.37
N GLY A 86 0.41 21.00 -27.07
CA GLY A 86 1.27 22.03 -27.65
C GLY A 86 1.48 21.89 -29.17
N GLN A 87 1.36 20.69 -29.72
CA GLN A 87 1.42 20.43 -31.16
C GLN A 87 0.13 20.80 -31.91
N GLU A 88 -1.03 20.80 -31.24
CA GLU A 88 -2.31 21.24 -31.83
C GLU A 88 -2.37 22.76 -32.06
N ASP A 89 -1.67 23.54 -31.20
CA ASP A 89 -1.57 25.00 -31.31
C ASP A 89 -0.61 25.46 -32.44
N GLU A 90 0.41 24.66 -32.77
CA GLU A 90 1.33 24.95 -33.90
C GLU A 90 0.75 24.58 -35.28
N LEU A 91 -0.20 23.64 -35.36
CA LEU A 91 -0.81 23.22 -36.64
C LEU A 91 -2.01 24.10 -37.06
N THR A 92 -2.44 25.03 -36.21
CA THR A 92 -3.58 25.93 -36.45
C THR A 92 -3.19 27.38 -36.78
N THR A 93 -1.89 27.66 -36.93
CA THR A 93 -1.34 28.95 -37.40
C THR A 93 -0.77 28.82 -38.81
#